data_AF-A0A534JZ32-F1
#
_entry.id   AF-A0A534JZ32-F1
#
_cell.length_a   1.000
_cell.length_b   1.000
_cell.length_c   1.000
_cell.angle_alpha   90.00
_cell.angle_beta   90.00
_cell.angle_gamma   90.00
#
_symmetry.space_group_name_H-M   'P 1'
#
loop_
_entity.id
_entity.type
_entity.pdbx_description
1 polymer ?
#
loop_
_entity_poly.entity_id
_entity_poly.type
_entity_poly.pdbx_seq_one_letter_code
_entity_poly.pdbx_strand_id
1 'polypeptide(L)'
;MVETYELYSLLSITTSSLALSLALLVFRRFPGKRAAGTFVIAMTCFLLAALFGYEIKYGFSEQEGGNLVMWSTRFFYFVHMLAVGYTAAFVGIYFYGFQVFRRRSAGTLMNFALGAAAVLVASLVTEGRMTADGPLPNTANARLALAVISTSYGVLMLGTIGRTLYRNRDPVIRRQATLMLVGVLVHGGTAETYAYLRYIGQFPPPFLTASALFMAATFAIAILRYSMFDVTPRPEEPVAYPRKFPLRPGRAYLAMERRPDLAFRALSEAVRRGDVGLVISRLLPAAIREDFDLPSTTILSLSSAIGQNVVPPTHPEMLERLVPEFVEGQKQPVVALEGVEYLATYTGFPRVLQTLNTLRDIVTRAGGVFIVSVDGGALDEKDQATLERDFEVLRVAATEGFTVEDVFVIHSSGLLLTHAGRSAQPRPGAPDQDVMAGMLTAIMNFARVSFAEASHELKGFDLGDKKVLIERGDKVILAVVFVGRQPGSIGDEMQAFISRAERKFGLVLDRWSGSTDEVVGIRAMTARLLI
;
A
#
# COMPACT_ATOMS: atom_id res chain seq x y z
N MET A 1 -50.31 -19.98 9.37
CA MET A 1 -49.63 -18.82 10.00
C MET A 1 -48.40 -19.29 10.78
N VAL A 2 -48.54 -20.21 11.74
CA VAL A 2 -47.43 -20.75 12.56
C VAL A 2 -46.27 -21.33 11.70
N GLU A 3 -46.56 -22.27 10.79
CA GLU A 3 -45.53 -22.87 9.90
C GLU A 3 -44.75 -21.84 9.06
N THR A 4 -45.42 -20.74 8.65
CA THR A 4 -44.78 -19.67 7.87
C THR A 4 -43.83 -18.83 8.73
N TYR A 5 -44.19 -18.55 9.98
CA TYR A 5 -43.33 -17.82 10.93
C TYR A 5 -42.12 -18.65 11.36
N GLU A 6 -42.30 -19.96 11.54
CA GLU A 6 -41.21 -20.92 11.78
C GLU A 6 -40.21 -20.92 10.62
N LEU A 7 -40.70 -21.06 9.38
CA LEU A 7 -39.87 -21.01 8.18
C LEU A 7 -39.08 -19.70 8.07
N TYR A 8 -39.72 -18.56 8.31
CA TYR A 8 -39.05 -17.25 8.28
C TYR A 8 -37.99 -17.10 9.37
N SER A 9 -38.21 -17.70 10.53
CA SER A 9 -37.26 -17.63 11.62
C SER A 9 -36.07 -18.54 11.38
N LEU A 10 -36.30 -19.76 10.88
CA LEU A 10 -35.25 -20.67 10.43
C LEU A 10 -34.38 -20.02 9.35
N LEU A 11 -34.99 -19.35 8.35
CA LEU A 11 -34.25 -18.64 7.31
C LEU A 11 -33.39 -17.50 7.90
N SER A 12 -33.93 -16.75 8.86
CA SER A 12 -33.21 -15.66 9.54
C SER A 12 -32.01 -16.17 10.34
N ILE A 13 -32.21 -17.23 11.13
CA ILE A 13 -31.15 -17.84 11.95
C ILE A 13 -30.07 -18.43 11.05
N THR A 14 -30.47 -19.13 9.97
CA THR A 14 -29.54 -19.76 9.03
C THR A 14 -28.67 -18.72 8.32
N THR A 15 -29.29 -17.69 7.74
CA THR A 15 -28.55 -16.63 7.01
C THR A 15 -27.62 -15.84 7.94
N SER A 16 -28.06 -15.49 9.16
CA SER A 16 -27.19 -14.85 10.16
C SER A 16 -26.06 -15.76 10.65
N SER A 17 -26.29 -17.06 10.78
CA SER A 17 -25.25 -18.04 11.15
C SER A 17 -24.18 -18.17 10.07
N LEU A 18 -24.59 -18.17 8.79
CA LEU A 18 -23.66 -18.14 7.66
C LEU A 18 -22.85 -16.83 7.63
N ALA A 19 -23.48 -15.69 7.90
CA ALA A 19 -22.80 -14.40 7.97
C ALA A 19 -21.75 -14.37 9.09
N LEU A 20 -22.08 -14.91 10.27
CA LEU A 20 -21.12 -15.08 11.36
C LEU A 20 -19.98 -16.04 10.99
N SER A 21 -20.29 -17.13 10.30
CA SER A 21 -19.26 -18.08 9.83
C SER A 21 -18.26 -17.42 8.89
N LEU A 22 -18.72 -16.55 7.99
CA LEU A 22 -17.86 -15.75 7.11
C LEU A 22 -16.96 -14.78 7.92
N ALA A 23 -17.52 -14.12 8.93
CA ALA A 23 -16.75 -13.23 9.80
C ALA A 23 -15.70 -13.99 10.63
N LEU A 24 -16.03 -15.17 11.15
CA LEU A 24 -15.10 -16.04 11.86
C LEU A 24 -13.98 -16.55 10.93
N LEU A 25 -14.30 -16.86 9.68
CA LEU A 25 -13.30 -17.23 8.67
C LEU A 25 -12.31 -16.08 8.41
N VAL A 26 -12.82 -14.85 8.26
CA VAL A 26 -11.98 -13.64 8.17
C VAL A 26 -11.11 -13.47 9.41
N PHE A 27 -11.67 -13.62 10.61
CA PHE A 27 -10.94 -13.51 11.87
C PHE A 27 -9.82 -14.56 12.00
N ARG A 28 -10.10 -15.81 11.63
CA ARG A 28 -9.11 -16.89 11.63
C ARG A 28 -7.97 -16.62 10.65
N ARG A 29 -8.24 -16.05 9.46
CA ARG A 29 -7.21 -15.73 8.46
C ARG A 29 -6.34 -14.53 8.88
N PHE A 30 -6.92 -13.58 9.63
CA PHE A 30 -6.27 -12.34 10.06
C PHE A 30 -6.35 -12.11 11.59
N PRO A 31 -5.73 -12.99 12.40
CA PRO A 31 -5.80 -12.88 13.86
C PRO A 31 -5.15 -11.58 14.37
N GLY A 32 -5.69 -11.02 15.45
CA GLY A 32 -5.18 -9.80 16.09
C GLY A 32 -5.58 -8.48 15.42
N LYS A 33 -6.26 -8.51 14.27
CA LYS A 33 -6.76 -7.30 13.60
C LYS A 33 -8.07 -6.84 14.23
N ARG A 34 -8.10 -5.59 14.73
CA ARG A 34 -9.30 -4.98 15.36
C ARG A 34 -10.53 -5.04 14.46
N ALA A 35 -10.39 -4.70 13.18
CA ALA A 35 -11.49 -4.74 12.21
C ALA A 35 -12.11 -6.15 12.12
N ALA A 36 -11.30 -7.20 12.07
CA ALA A 36 -11.80 -8.58 12.01
C ALA A 36 -12.60 -8.95 13.28
N GLY A 37 -12.12 -8.54 14.46
CA GLY A 37 -12.87 -8.71 15.72
C GLY A 37 -14.19 -7.93 15.73
N THR A 38 -14.18 -6.68 15.26
CA THR A 38 -15.40 -5.85 15.15
C THR A 38 -16.41 -6.46 14.18
N PHE A 39 -15.94 -7.06 13.07
CA PHE A 39 -16.82 -7.75 12.11
C PHE A 39 -17.49 -8.98 12.73
N VAL A 40 -16.75 -9.77 13.52
CA VAL A 40 -17.33 -10.89 14.28
C VAL A 40 -18.39 -10.40 15.26
N ILE A 41 -18.10 -9.34 16.04
CA ILE A 41 -19.08 -8.77 16.98
C ILE A 41 -20.36 -8.33 16.25
N ALA A 42 -20.22 -7.62 15.12
CA ALA A 42 -21.37 -7.19 14.32
C ALA A 42 -22.24 -8.38 13.87
N MET A 43 -21.63 -9.44 13.33
CA MET A 43 -22.36 -10.62 12.86
C MET A 43 -22.96 -11.45 14.00
N THR A 44 -22.29 -11.51 15.16
CA THR A 44 -22.85 -12.11 16.39
C THR A 44 -24.11 -11.37 16.82
N CYS A 45 -24.10 -10.03 16.80
CA CYS A 45 -25.29 -9.23 17.11
C CYS A 45 -26.43 -9.46 16.10
N PHE A 46 -26.15 -9.65 14.81
CA PHE A 46 -27.17 -10.04 13.83
C PHE A 46 -27.77 -11.42 14.10
N LEU A 47 -26.96 -12.40 14.52
CA LEU A 47 -27.47 -13.73 14.91
C LEU A 47 -28.34 -13.65 16.17
N LEU A 48 -27.91 -12.90 17.19
CA LEU A 48 -28.73 -12.66 18.38
C LEU A 48 -30.06 -11.97 18.02
N ALA A 49 -30.04 -11.00 17.11
CA ALA A 49 -31.26 -10.37 16.61
C ALA A 49 -32.19 -11.40 15.92
N ALA A 50 -31.65 -12.31 15.11
CA ALA A 50 -32.45 -13.35 14.48
C ALA A 50 -33.09 -14.31 15.50
N LEU A 51 -32.36 -14.68 16.56
CA LEU A 51 -32.87 -15.52 17.64
C LEU A 51 -33.99 -14.84 18.43
N PHE A 52 -33.81 -13.59 18.86
CA PHE A 52 -34.90 -12.85 19.52
C PHE A 52 -36.08 -12.58 18.57
N GLY A 53 -35.83 -12.44 17.27
CA GLY A 53 -36.87 -12.34 16.26
C GLY A 53 -37.76 -13.60 16.17
N TYR A 54 -37.19 -14.79 16.42
CA TYR A 54 -37.96 -16.03 16.56
C TYR A 54 -38.83 -16.01 17.80
N GLU A 55 -38.23 -15.73 18.97
CA GLU A 55 -38.94 -15.68 20.26
C GLU A 55 -40.14 -14.72 20.22
N ILE A 56 -39.99 -13.55 19.59
CA ILE A 56 -41.08 -12.59 19.43
C ILE A 56 -42.21 -13.21 18.59
N LYS A 57 -41.90 -13.82 17.44
CA LYS A 57 -42.93 -14.40 16.56
C LYS A 57 -43.63 -15.60 17.20
N TYR A 58 -42.87 -16.46 17.87
CA TYR A 58 -43.39 -17.64 18.56
C TYR A 58 -44.31 -17.25 19.71
N GLY A 59 -43.84 -16.39 20.63
CA GLY A 59 -44.63 -15.93 21.78
C GLY A 59 -45.90 -15.15 21.38
N PHE A 60 -45.88 -14.46 20.23
CA PHE A 60 -47.10 -13.87 19.66
C PHE A 60 -48.07 -14.90 19.10
N SER A 61 -47.56 -15.95 18.45
CA SER A 61 -48.40 -16.99 17.83
C SER A 61 -49.12 -17.87 18.85
N GLU A 62 -48.54 -18.06 20.03
CA GLU A 62 -49.13 -18.87 21.12
C GLU A 62 -50.01 -18.06 22.09
N GLN A 63 -50.24 -16.78 21.82
CA GLN A 63 -50.95 -15.86 22.74
C GLN A 63 -50.31 -15.78 24.14
N GLU A 64 -49.03 -16.12 24.28
CA GLU A 64 -48.19 -15.86 25.46
C GLU A 64 -47.83 -14.36 25.57
N GLY A 65 -48.82 -13.49 25.35
CA GLY A 65 -48.69 -12.04 25.48
C GLY A 65 -48.37 -11.69 26.93
N GLY A 66 -47.18 -11.13 27.17
CA GLY A 66 -46.73 -10.78 28.51
C GLY A 66 -45.35 -10.12 28.55
N ASN A 67 -44.78 -10.01 29.75
CA ASN A 67 -43.48 -9.38 30.00
C ASN A 67 -42.33 -9.99 29.17
N LEU A 68 -42.35 -11.30 28.93
CA LEU A 68 -41.29 -12.01 28.20
C LEU A 68 -41.14 -11.47 26.77
N VAL A 69 -42.25 -11.44 26.02
CA VAL A 69 -42.29 -10.95 24.64
C VAL A 69 -41.87 -9.48 24.54
N MET A 70 -42.26 -8.66 25.52
CA MET A 70 -41.83 -7.26 25.60
C MET A 70 -40.32 -7.13 25.81
N TRP A 71 -39.75 -7.90 26.75
CA TRP A 71 -38.30 -7.93 26.97
C TRP A 71 -37.54 -8.49 25.76
N SER A 72 -38.01 -9.57 25.13
CA SER A 72 -37.42 -10.10 23.90
C SER A 72 -37.44 -9.08 22.77
N THR A 73 -38.49 -8.27 22.66
CA THR A 73 -38.55 -7.17 21.68
C THR A 73 -37.55 -6.06 22.00
N ARG A 74 -37.41 -5.66 23.28
CA ARG A 74 -36.38 -4.70 23.69
C ARG A 74 -34.97 -5.21 23.40
N PHE A 75 -34.70 -6.46 23.73
CA PHE A 75 -33.42 -7.10 23.45
C PHE A 75 -33.14 -7.21 21.95
N PHE A 76 -34.14 -7.56 21.13
CA PHE A 76 -34.04 -7.56 19.67
C PHE A 76 -33.55 -6.20 19.15
N TYR A 77 -34.22 -5.11 19.53
CA TYR A 77 -33.86 -3.77 19.08
C TYR A 77 -32.48 -3.34 19.62
N PHE A 78 -32.15 -3.70 20.87
CA PHE A 78 -30.83 -3.46 21.46
C PHE A 78 -29.72 -4.12 20.63
N VAL A 79 -29.79 -5.43 20.42
CA VAL A 79 -28.73 -6.17 19.70
C VAL A 79 -28.71 -5.82 18.22
N HIS A 80 -29.86 -5.51 17.61
CA HIS A 80 -29.91 -5.06 16.22
C HIS A 80 -29.24 -3.69 16.04
N MET A 81 -29.43 -2.74 16.96
CA MET A 81 -28.71 -1.46 16.93
C MET A 81 -27.21 -1.63 17.08
N LEU A 82 -26.77 -2.53 17.97
CA LEU A 82 -25.36 -2.88 18.07
C LEU A 82 -24.84 -3.51 16.77
N ALA A 83 -25.62 -4.36 16.10
CA ALA A 83 -25.24 -4.97 14.83
C ALA A 83 -24.94 -3.92 13.75
N VAL A 84 -25.87 -2.97 13.55
CA VAL A 84 -25.69 -1.87 12.56
C VAL A 84 -24.52 -0.98 12.96
N GLY A 85 -24.44 -0.58 14.23
CA GLY A 85 -23.39 0.28 14.75
C GLY A 85 -21.99 -0.34 14.64
N TYR A 86 -21.84 -1.62 15.00
CA TYR A 86 -20.58 -2.34 14.85
C TYR A 86 -20.22 -2.62 13.38
N THR A 87 -21.20 -2.75 12.49
CA THR A 87 -20.94 -2.81 11.05
C THR A 87 -20.34 -1.48 10.56
N ALA A 88 -20.91 -0.35 10.96
CA ALA A 88 -20.37 0.97 10.62
C ALA A 88 -18.98 1.20 11.23
N ALA A 89 -18.78 0.78 12.49
CA ALA A 89 -17.47 0.80 13.14
C ALA A 89 -16.45 -0.07 12.40
N PHE A 90 -16.85 -1.27 11.97
CA PHE A 90 -16.00 -2.16 11.19
C PHE A 90 -15.51 -1.48 9.90
N VAL A 91 -16.40 -0.90 9.10
CA VAL A 91 -16.03 -0.18 7.86
C VAL A 91 -15.12 1.02 8.18
N GLY A 92 -15.46 1.76 9.24
CA GLY A 92 -14.66 2.89 9.74
C GLY A 92 -13.23 2.49 10.11
N ILE A 93 -13.06 1.38 10.82
CA ILE A 93 -11.77 0.83 11.24
C ILE A 93 -11.02 0.24 10.03
N TYR A 94 -11.72 -0.50 9.16
CA TYR A 94 -11.11 -1.20 8.02
C TYR A 94 -10.49 -0.25 7.01
N PHE A 95 -11.19 0.83 6.64
CA PHE A 95 -10.67 1.85 5.72
C PHE A 95 -9.97 3.02 6.40
N TYR A 96 -9.87 3.01 7.74
CA TYR A 96 -9.30 4.11 8.50
C TYR A 96 -10.00 5.46 8.22
N GLY A 97 -11.32 5.42 7.99
CA GLY A 97 -12.14 6.58 7.59
C GLY A 97 -12.06 7.77 8.53
N PHE A 98 -11.77 7.51 9.81
CA PHE A 98 -11.60 8.52 10.84
C PHE A 98 -10.27 8.32 11.57
N GLN A 99 -9.32 9.25 11.36
CA GLN A 99 -8.06 9.32 12.10
C GLN A 99 -8.28 9.38 13.64
N VAL A 100 -9.49 9.73 14.09
CA VAL A 100 -9.94 9.79 15.48
C VAL A 100 -9.87 8.42 16.19
N PHE A 101 -10.12 7.30 15.50
CA PHE A 101 -10.07 5.96 16.10
C PHE A 101 -8.65 5.44 16.41
N ARG A 102 -7.62 6.28 16.21
CA ARG A 102 -6.21 6.00 16.54
C ARG A 102 -5.95 5.92 18.06
N ARG A 103 -6.74 6.61 18.89
CA ARG A 103 -6.58 6.63 20.36
C ARG A 103 -7.40 5.53 21.02
N ARG A 104 -6.84 4.85 22.03
CA ARG A 104 -7.55 3.81 22.83
C ARG A 104 -8.86 4.37 23.41
N SER A 105 -8.87 5.64 23.83
CA SER A 105 -10.05 6.35 24.33
C SER A 105 -11.16 6.50 23.28
N ALA A 106 -10.84 6.63 21.99
CA ALA A 106 -11.84 6.74 20.94
C ALA A 106 -12.59 5.41 20.71
N GLY A 107 -11.90 4.28 20.88
CA GLY A 107 -12.55 2.95 20.87
C GLY A 107 -13.49 2.77 22.05
N THR A 108 -13.07 3.19 23.26
CA THR A 108 -13.93 3.16 24.45
C THR A 108 -15.14 4.07 24.30
N LEU A 109 -14.94 5.29 23.79
CA LEU A 109 -16.02 6.24 23.51
C LEU A 109 -16.99 5.70 22.47
N MET A 110 -16.49 5.05 21.42
CA MET A 110 -17.34 4.41 20.41
C MET A 110 -18.20 3.31 21.01
N ASN A 111 -17.62 2.40 21.79
CA ASN A 111 -18.39 1.35 22.46
C ASN A 111 -19.45 1.94 23.40
N PHE A 112 -19.09 2.99 24.16
CA PHE A 112 -20.04 3.70 25.01
C PHE A 112 -21.18 4.34 24.20
N ALA A 113 -20.86 5.02 23.11
CA ALA A 113 -21.85 5.66 22.24
C ALA A 113 -22.78 4.65 21.56
N LEU A 114 -22.24 3.53 21.06
CA LEU A 114 -23.04 2.44 20.49
C LEU A 114 -23.95 1.80 21.54
N GLY A 115 -23.42 1.54 22.74
CA GLY A 115 -24.20 1.02 23.86
C GLY A 115 -25.32 1.98 24.29
N ALA A 116 -25.01 3.26 24.44
CA ALA A 116 -25.99 4.29 24.80
C ALA A 116 -27.10 4.40 23.74
N ALA A 117 -26.76 4.38 22.45
CA ALA A 117 -27.73 4.39 21.37
C ALA A 117 -28.61 3.13 21.38
N ALA A 118 -28.03 1.95 21.62
CA ALA A 118 -28.78 0.70 21.71
C ALA A 118 -29.74 0.67 22.91
N VAL A 119 -29.31 1.16 24.08
CA VAL A 119 -30.18 1.31 25.28
C VAL A 119 -31.31 2.29 25.01
N LEU A 120 -31.01 3.45 24.41
CA LEU A 120 -32.02 4.44 24.05
C LEU A 120 -33.06 3.84 23.10
N VAL A 121 -32.63 3.12 22.06
CA VAL A 121 -33.56 2.51 21.12
C VAL A 121 -34.41 1.42 21.77
N ALA A 122 -33.82 0.59 22.64
CA ALA A 122 -34.57 -0.43 23.36
C ALA A 122 -35.62 0.17 24.32
N SER A 123 -35.32 1.29 24.97
CA SER A 123 -36.25 1.94 25.91
C SER A 123 -37.46 2.57 25.22
N LEU A 124 -37.37 2.83 23.91
CA LEU A 124 -38.49 3.35 23.10
C LEU A 124 -39.57 2.29 22.80
N VAL A 125 -39.33 1.01 23.12
CA VAL A 125 -40.31 -0.07 22.99
C VAL A 125 -41.17 -0.13 24.27
N THR A 126 -42.43 0.31 24.15
CA THR A 126 -43.40 0.40 25.25
C THR A 126 -44.68 -0.39 24.96
N GLU A 127 -45.51 -0.60 25.99
CA GLU A 127 -46.85 -1.18 25.86
C GLU A 127 -47.82 -0.13 25.29
N GLY A 128 -48.66 -0.48 24.30
CA GLY A 128 -49.61 0.49 23.72
C GLY A 128 -50.11 0.21 22.29
N ARG A 129 -49.37 -0.50 21.43
CA ARG A 129 -49.84 -0.95 20.10
C ARG A 129 -49.26 -2.32 19.77
N MET A 130 -49.95 -3.37 20.24
CA MET A 130 -49.76 -4.71 19.70
C MET A 130 -50.36 -4.74 18.29
N THR A 131 -49.53 -5.03 17.29
CA THR A 131 -50.03 -5.39 15.95
C THR A 131 -50.19 -6.91 15.87
N ALA A 132 -50.87 -7.42 14.83
CA ALA A 132 -51.01 -8.86 14.59
C ALA A 132 -49.66 -9.62 14.45
N ASP A 133 -48.55 -8.88 14.34
CA ASP A 133 -47.21 -9.37 14.01
C ASP A 133 -46.12 -8.86 14.98
N GLY A 134 -46.51 -8.37 16.17
CA GLY A 134 -45.56 -8.00 17.23
C GLY A 134 -45.75 -6.61 17.87
N PRO A 135 -44.95 -6.27 18.89
CA PRO A 135 -44.95 -4.95 19.51
C PRO A 135 -44.09 -4.03 18.66
N LEU A 136 -44.65 -2.90 18.27
CA LEU A 136 -43.89 -1.83 17.62
C LEU A 136 -43.69 -0.67 18.62
N PRO A 137 -42.66 0.18 18.43
CA PRO A 137 -42.56 1.41 19.20
C PRO A 137 -43.82 2.27 18.98
N ASN A 138 -44.56 2.57 20.05
CA ASN A 138 -45.94 3.06 19.94
C ASN A 138 -46.07 4.52 19.50
N THR A 139 -45.01 5.31 19.63
CA THR A 139 -45.03 6.74 19.29
C THR A 139 -44.42 6.99 17.92
N ALA A 140 -44.92 8.00 17.20
CA ALA A 140 -44.30 8.45 15.95
C ALA A 140 -42.84 8.87 16.18
N ASN A 141 -42.55 9.49 17.33
CA ASN A 141 -41.21 9.91 17.72
C ASN A 141 -40.26 8.73 17.92
N ALA A 142 -40.72 7.61 18.50
CA ALA A 142 -39.90 6.43 18.67
C ALA A 142 -39.54 5.78 17.33
N ARG A 143 -40.50 5.70 16.40
CA ARG A 143 -40.26 5.20 15.03
C ARG A 143 -39.31 6.13 14.25
N LEU A 144 -39.45 7.43 14.40
CA LEU A 144 -38.57 8.42 13.81
C LEU A 144 -37.14 8.33 14.38
N ALA A 145 -36.99 8.20 15.69
CA ALA A 145 -35.68 8.07 16.34
C ALA A 145 -34.93 6.81 15.87
N LEU A 146 -35.64 5.68 15.72
CA LEU A 146 -35.07 4.44 15.17
C LEU A 146 -34.53 4.65 13.75
N ALA A 147 -35.32 5.30 12.89
CA ALA A 147 -34.92 5.61 11.52
C ALA A 147 -33.70 6.54 11.50
N VAL A 148 -33.74 7.66 12.23
CA VAL A 148 -32.64 8.65 12.26
C VAL A 148 -31.32 8.03 12.73
N ILE A 149 -31.35 7.23 13.80
CA ILE A 149 -30.14 6.57 14.32
C ILE A 149 -29.59 5.58 13.29
N SER A 150 -30.44 4.73 12.70
CA SER A 150 -30.03 3.77 11.68
C SER A 150 -29.44 4.46 10.43
N THR A 151 -30.14 5.47 9.91
CA THR A 151 -29.67 6.25 8.76
C THR A 151 -28.34 6.96 9.06
N SER A 152 -28.14 7.46 10.28
CA SER A 152 -26.87 8.11 10.66
C SER A 152 -25.67 7.16 10.58
N TYR A 153 -25.82 5.89 10.99
CA TYR A 153 -24.78 4.88 10.83
C TYR A 153 -24.53 4.53 9.36
N GLY A 154 -25.60 4.45 8.54
CA GLY A 154 -25.49 4.27 7.10
C GLY A 154 -24.71 5.40 6.42
N VAL A 155 -25.00 6.65 6.77
CA VAL A 155 -24.30 7.84 6.24
C VAL A 155 -22.82 7.82 6.62
N LEU A 156 -22.47 7.48 7.86
CA LEU A 156 -21.08 7.37 8.30
C LEU A 156 -20.31 6.30 7.52
N MET A 157 -20.96 5.16 7.25
CA MET A 157 -20.38 4.06 6.49
C MET A 157 -20.16 4.45 5.02
N LEU A 158 -21.17 5.01 4.37
CA LEU A 158 -21.09 5.49 2.99
C LEU A 158 -20.08 6.62 2.83
N GLY A 159 -20.06 7.57 3.76
CA GLY A 159 -19.08 8.66 3.78
C GLY A 159 -17.64 8.16 3.93
N THR A 160 -17.42 7.13 4.74
CA THR A 160 -16.11 6.47 4.88
C THR A 160 -15.68 5.84 3.57
N ILE A 161 -16.52 5.00 2.96
CA ILE A 161 -16.20 4.30 1.72
C ILE A 161 -16.01 5.29 0.57
N GLY A 162 -16.88 6.30 0.45
CA GLY A 162 -16.79 7.35 -0.56
C GLY A 162 -15.50 8.17 -0.43
N ARG A 163 -15.12 8.56 0.79
CA ARG A 163 -13.84 9.23 1.05
C ARG A 163 -12.65 8.37 0.62
N THR A 164 -12.68 7.07 0.90
CA THR A 164 -11.63 6.13 0.48
C THR A 164 -11.53 6.05 -1.04
N LEU A 165 -12.65 5.91 -1.73
CA LEU A 165 -12.69 5.86 -3.19
C LEU A 165 -12.18 7.15 -3.84
N TYR A 166 -12.42 8.31 -3.20
CA TYR A 166 -11.98 9.61 -3.70
C TYR A 166 -10.48 9.87 -3.45
N ARG A 167 -9.99 9.57 -2.24
CA ARG A 167 -8.61 9.93 -1.84
C ARG A 167 -7.57 8.89 -2.23
N ASN A 168 -7.96 7.63 -2.37
CA ASN A 168 -6.99 6.55 -2.57
C ASN A 168 -6.92 6.13 -4.04
N ARG A 169 -5.71 6.15 -4.61
CA ARG A 169 -5.46 5.81 -6.01
C ARG A 169 -5.09 4.34 -6.22
N ASP A 170 -4.87 3.59 -5.14
CA ASP A 170 -4.54 2.16 -5.23
C ASP A 170 -5.71 1.35 -5.82
N PRO A 171 -5.49 0.59 -6.92
CA PRO A 171 -6.55 -0.15 -7.59
C PRO A 171 -7.14 -1.29 -6.73
N VAL A 172 -6.37 -1.88 -5.83
CA VAL A 172 -6.81 -2.96 -4.94
C VAL A 172 -7.73 -2.41 -3.86
N ILE A 173 -7.34 -1.32 -3.20
CA ILE A 173 -8.17 -0.67 -2.18
C ILE A 173 -9.49 -0.19 -2.80
N ARG A 174 -9.43 0.38 -4.00
CA ARG A 174 -10.63 0.82 -4.70
C ARG A 174 -11.56 -0.35 -5.00
N ARG A 175 -11.04 -1.50 -5.45
CA ARG A 175 -11.84 -2.71 -5.66
C ARG A 175 -12.45 -3.23 -4.35
N GLN A 176 -11.71 -3.23 -3.24
CA GLN A 176 -12.24 -3.58 -1.92
C GLN A 176 -13.38 -2.63 -1.52
N ALA A 177 -13.14 -1.32 -1.60
CA ALA A 177 -14.10 -0.28 -1.27
C ALA A 177 -15.36 -0.36 -2.15
N THR A 178 -15.22 -0.62 -3.45
CA THR A 178 -16.36 -0.79 -4.36
C THR A 178 -17.18 -2.03 -4.01
N LEU A 179 -16.55 -3.18 -3.73
CA LEU A 179 -17.29 -4.39 -3.33
C LEU A 179 -18.05 -4.19 -2.02
N MET A 180 -17.40 -3.57 -1.03
CA MET A 180 -18.06 -3.24 0.24
C MET A 180 -19.17 -2.22 0.02
N LEU A 181 -18.98 -1.21 -0.84
CA LEU A 181 -20.02 -0.24 -1.21
C LEU A 181 -21.28 -0.93 -1.75
N VAL A 182 -21.12 -1.89 -2.66
CA VAL A 182 -22.24 -2.67 -3.22
C VAL A 182 -23.01 -3.38 -2.10
N GLY A 183 -22.32 -4.07 -1.20
CA GLY A 183 -22.94 -4.73 -0.06
C GLY A 183 -23.73 -3.77 0.83
N VAL A 184 -23.13 -2.61 1.14
CA VAL A 184 -23.75 -1.56 1.98
C VAL A 184 -24.98 -0.95 1.31
N LEU A 185 -24.92 -0.63 0.01
CA LEU A 185 -26.04 -0.05 -0.72
C LEU A 185 -27.20 -1.05 -0.83
N VAL A 186 -26.92 -2.32 -1.13
CA VAL A 186 -27.95 -3.36 -1.23
C VAL A 186 -28.61 -3.57 0.14
N HIS A 187 -27.83 -3.81 1.20
CA HIS A 187 -28.40 -4.04 2.52
C HIS A 187 -29.09 -2.78 3.08
N GLY A 188 -28.47 -1.62 2.98
CA GLY A 188 -29.04 -0.34 3.42
C GLY A 188 -30.36 -0.02 2.72
N GLY A 189 -30.43 -0.18 1.40
CA GLY A 189 -31.67 -0.01 0.63
C GLY A 189 -32.76 -0.99 1.05
N THR A 190 -32.42 -2.27 1.29
CA THR A 190 -33.39 -3.25 1.82
C THR A 190 -33.83 -2.94 3.25
N ALA A 191 -32.95 -2.38 4.10
CA ALA A 191 -33.29 -2.00 5.48
C ALA A 191 -34.31 -0.84 5.49
N GLU A 192 -34.07 0.20 4.70
CA GLU A 192 -35.00 1.33 4.54
C GLU A 192 -36.34 0.86 3.94
N THR A 193 -36.30 -0.03 2.94
CA THR A 193 -37.50 -0.64 2.36
C THR A 193 -38.27 -1.44 3.41
N TYR A 194 -37.58 -2.27 4.20
CA TYR A 194 -38.21 -3.08 5.26
C TYR A 194 -38.83 -2.20 6.35
N ALA A 195 -38.15 -1.11 6.74
CA ALA A 195 -38.68 -0.13 7.68
C ALA A 195 -39.93 0.59 7.14
N TYR A 196 -39.92 1.00 5.87
CA TYR A 196 -41.06 1.63 5.20
C TYR A 196 -42.26 0.67 5.11
N LEU A 197 -42.04 -0.58 4.70
CA LEU A 197 -43.08 -1.61 4.63
C LEU A 197 -43.71 -1.84 6.01
N ARG A 198 -42.90 -1.95 7.07
CA ARG A 198 -43.38 -2.04 8.46
C ARG A 198 -44.15 -0.79 8.89
N TYR A 199 -43.74 0.41 8.44
CA TYR A 199 -44.42 1.66 8.75
C TYR A 199 -45.85 1.71 8.16
N ILE A 200 -46.05 1.18 6.95
CA ILE A 200 -47.37 1.09 6.29
C ILE A 200 -48.17 -0.16 6.68
N GLY A 201 -47.70 -0.94 7.67
CA GLY A 201 -48.40 -2.12 8.18
C GLY A 201 -48.23 -3.39 7.35
N GLN A 202 -47.21 -3.47 6.49
CA GLN A 202 -46.84 -4.69 5.78
C GLN A 202 -45.73 -5.45 6.51
N PHE A 203 -45.83 -6.77 6.49
CA PHE A 203 -44.94 -7.69 7.22
C PHE A 203 -44.28 -8.65 6.22
N PRO A 204 -43.26 -8.19 5.49
CA PRO A 204 -42.66 -8.99 4.43
C PRO A 204 -41.86 -10.17 4.99
N PRO A 205 -41.54 -11.17 4.15
CA PRO A 205 -40.58 -12.23 4.46
C PRO A 205 -39.22 -11.66 4.93
N PRO A 206 -38.36 -12.45 5.57
CA PRO A 206 -37.13 -11.97 6.24
C PRO A 206 -35.97 -11.68 5.26
N PHE A 207 -36.25 -11.03 4.13
CA PHE A 207 -35.25 -10.69 3.11
C PHE A 207 -34.12 -9.79 3.64
N LEU A 208 -34.35 -9.08 4.75
CA LEU A 208 -33.35 -8.25 5.43
C LEU A 208 -32.15 -9.06 5.95
N THR A 209 -32.39 -10.30 6.40
CA THR A 209 -31.33 -11.20 6.88
C THR A 209 -30.52 -11.78 5.72
N ALA A 210 -31.19 -12.07 4.60
CA ALA A 210 -30.54 -12.48 3.36
C ALA A 210 -29.66 -11.35 2.77
N SER A 211 -30.12 -10.10 2.79
CA SER A 211 -29.30 -8.97 2.35
C SER A 211 -28.15 -8.66 3.32
N ALA A 212 -28.31 -8.92 4.62
CA ALA A 212 -27.23 -8.85 5.60
C ALA A 212 -26.14 -9.90 5.31
N LEU A 213 -26.53 -11.14 4.99
CA LEU A 213 -25.61 -12.18 4.53
C LEU A 213 -24.90 -11.77 3.25
N PHE A 214 -25.61 -11.20 2.27
CA PHE A 214 -24.99 -10.68 1.05
C PHE A 214 -23.93 -9.61 1.36
N MET A 215 -24.25 -8.64 2.22
CA MET A 215 -23.28 -7.63 2.68
C MET A 215 -22.08 -8.30 3.36
N ALA A 216 -22.30 -9.21 4.30
CA ALA A 216 -21.23 -9.95 4.97
C ALA A 216 -20.35 -10.75 3.99
N ALA A 217 -20.95 -11.34 2.96
CA ALA A 217 -20.23 -12.03 1.88
C ALA A 217 -19.39 -11.07 1.04
N THR A 218 -19.92 -9.90 0.64
CA THR A 218 -19.12 -8.91 -0.08
C THR A 218 -17.94 -8.40 0.76
N PHE A 219 -18.14 -8.24 2.07
CA PHE A 219 -17.07 -7.84 3.00
C PHE A 219 -16.02 -8.94 3.13
N ALA A 220 -16.45 -10.17 3.36
CA ALA A 220 -15.55 -11.32 3.45
C ALA A 220 -14.76 -11.51 2.14
N ILE A 221 -15.41 -11.41 0.98
CA ILE A 221 -14.75 -11.48 -0.34
C ILE A 221 -13.76 -10.33 -0.51
N ALA A 222 -14.14 -9.09 -0.17
CA ALA A 222 -13.25 -7.94 -0.26
C ALA A 222 -11.98 -8.15 0.59
N ILE A 223 -12.13 -8.69 1.80
CA ILE A 223 -11.01 -8.90 2.73
C ILE A 223 -10.15 -10.11 2.32
N LEU A 224 -10.77 -11.23 1.96
CA LEU A 224 -10.09 -12.50 1.70
C LEU A 224 -9.44 -12.53 0.32
N ARG A 225 -10.08 -11.96 -0.70
CA ARG A 225 -9.58 -11.99 -2.09
C ARG A 225 -8.47 -10.97 -2.33
N TYR A 226 -8.48 -9.86 -1.61
CA TYR A 226 -7.58 -8.73 -1.87
C TYR A 226 -6.58 -8.48 -0.74
N SER A 227 -6.57 -9.32 0.30
CA SER A 227 -5.70 -9.26 1.48
C SER A 227 -5.68 -7.90 2.20
N MET A 228 -5.26 -7.88 3.46
CA MET A 228 -5.07 -6.62 4.22
C MET A 228 -3.73 -5.93 3.87
N PHE A 229 -2.86 -6.65 3.16
CA PHE A 229 -1.58 -6.25 2.58
C PHE A 229 -1.59 -6.70 1.12
N ASP A 230 -1.35 -5.78 0.18
CA ASP A 230 -1.11 -6.13 -1.21
C ASP A 230 0.38 -6.43 -1.39
N VAL A 231 0.72 -7.71 -1.23
CA VAL A 231 2.06 -8.24 -1.53
C VAL A 231 2.12 -8.90 -2.91
N THR A 232 1.12 -8.65 -3.77
CA THR A 232 1.05 -9.25 -5.10
C THR A 232 2.30 -8.90 -5.90
N PRO A 233 3.02 -9.89 -6.45
CA PRO A 233 4.20 -9.63 -7.28
C PRO A 233 3.79 -8.83 -8.53
N ARG A 234 4.44 -7.69 -8.75
CA ARG A 234 4.19 -6.80 -9.88
C ARG A 234 5.49 -6.63 -10.67
N PRO A 235 5.62 -7.25 -11.86
CA PRO A 235 6.80 -7.09 -12.69
C PRO A 235 6.90 -5.65 -13.18
N GLU A 236 8.13 -5.16 -13.36
CA GLU A 236 8.38 -3.94 -14.10
C GLU A 236 8.49 -4.25 -15.61
N GLU A 237 8.25 -3.24 -16.44
CA GLU A 237 8.53 -3.35 -17.86
C GLU A 237 10.04 -3.53 -18.08
N PRO A 238 10.48 -4.61 -18.75
CA PRO A 238 11.89 -4.86 -18.97
C PRO A 238 12.51 -3.80 -19.87
N VAL A 239 13.71 -3.34 -19.50
CA VAL A 239 14.51 -2.40 -20.30
C VAL A 239 15.92 -2.96 -20.37
N ALA A 240 16.63 -2.74 -21.48
CA ALA A 240 18.05 -3.04 -21.57
C ALA A 240 18.80 -2.23 -20.50
N TYR A 241 19.14 -2.89 -19.38
CA TYR A 241 19.85 -2.29 -18.26
C TYR A 241 21.25 -2.92 -18.17
N PRO A 242 22.31 -2.11 -18.07
CA PRO A 242 23.68 -2.60 -17.89
C PRO A 242 23.79 -3.42 -16.60
N ARG A 243 24.62 -4.47 -16.60
CA ARG A 243 24.82 -5.28 -15.39
C ARG A 243 25.92 -4.69 -14.52
N LYS A 244 25.57 -3.83 -13.55
CA LYS A 244 26.52 -3.27 -12.57
C LYS A 244 26.59 -4.09 -11.31
N PHE A 245 25.50 -4.74 -10.92
CA PHE A 245 25.47 -5.54 -9.70
C PHE A 245 25.60 -7.03 -10.07
N PRO A 246 26.66 -7.72 -9.62
CA PRO A 246 26.88 -9.13 -9.93
C PRO A 246 26.00 -10.03 -9.03
N LEU A 247 24.70 -9.72 -8.93
CA LEU A 247 23.74 -10.50 -8.16
C LEU A 247 23.66 -11.93 -8.73
N ARG A 248 23.77 -12.91 -7.82
CA ARG A 248 23.69 -14.33 -8.13
C ARG A 248 22.40 -14.90 -7.52
N PRO A 249 21.62 -15.70 -8.29
CA PRO A 249 20.45 -16.39 -7.76
C PRO A 249 20.78 -17.21 -6.51
N GLY A 250 19.86 -17.22 -5.54
CA GLY A 250 20.02 -17.97 -4.28
C GLY A 250 21.03 -17.37 -3.30
N ARG A 251 21.44 -16.10 -3.48
CA ARG A 251 22.37 -15.40 -2.58
C ARG A 251 21.72 -14.24 -1.85
N ALA A 252 22.36 -13.82 -0.77
CA ALA A 252 21.94 -12.68 0.02
C ALA A 252 23.08 -11.70 0.26
N TYR A 253 22.77 -10.42 0.13
CA TYR A 253 23.73 -9.35 0.07
C TYR A 253 23.49 -8.29 1.16
N LEU A 254 24.58 -7.71 1.68
CA LEU A 254 24.58 -6.62 2.64
C LEU A 254 25.19 -5.37 2.01
N ALA A 255 24.43 -4.28 1.96
CA ALA A 255 24.88 -2.96 1.59
C ALA A 255 25.08 -2.11 2.87
N MET A 256 26.34 -1.81 3.20
CA MET A 256 26.68 -0.93 4.33
C MET A 256 26.66 0.52 3.85
N GLU A 257 25.56 1.21 4.09
CA GLU A 257 25.29 2.55 3.55
C GLU A 257 24.40 3.39 4.48
N ARG A 258 24.71 4.68 4.63
CA ARG A 258 23.89 5.60 5.47
C ARG A 258 22.50 5.86 4.89
N ARG A 259 22.34 5.70 3.57
CA ARG A 259 21.08 5.87 2.84
C ARG A 259 20.99 4.74 1.81
N PRO A 260 19.81 4.15 1.57
CA PRO A 260 19.65 2.96 0.74
C PRO A 260 19.77 3.27 -0.76
N ASP A 261 21.00 3.43 -1.25
CA ASP A 261 21.27 3.78 -2.65
C ASP A 261 21.73 2.54 -3.43
N LEU A 262 22.75 1.84 -2.96
CA LEU A 262 23.27 0.62 -3.59
C LEU A 262 22.22 -0.49 -3.60
N ALA A 263 21.54 -0.74 -2.47
CA ALA A 263 20.56 -1.82 -2.38
C ALA A 263 19.38 -1.63 -3.35
N PHE A 264 18.84 -0.41 -3.42
CA PHE A 264 17.68 -0.12 -4.27
C PHE A 264 18.05 0.01 -5.75
N ARG A 265 19.27 0.46 -6.08
CA ARG A 265 19.78 0.39 -7.46
C ARG A 265 20.00 -1.05 -7.92
N ALA A 266 20.54 -1.92 -7.06
CA ALA A 266 20.70 -3.33 -7.36
C ALA A 266 19.36 -4.02 -7.61
N LEU A 267 18.35 -3.72 -6.79
CA LEU A 267 16.99 -4.19 -7.03
C LEU A 267 16.40 -3.61 -8.33
N SER A 268 16.56 -2.31 -8.57
CA SER A 268 16.07 -1.64 -9.79
C SER A 268 16.67 -2.25 -11.07
N GLU A 269 17.98 -2.51 -11.09
CA GLU A 269 18.64 -3.23 -12.17
C GLU A 269 18.04 -4.62 -12.37
N ALA A 270 17.85 -5.39 -11.29
CA ALA A 270 17.32 -6.75 -11.37
C ALA A 270 15.90 -6.78 -11.95
N VAL A 271 14.98 -5.95 -11.44
CA VAL A 271 13.59 -5.93 -11.91
C VAL A 271 13.46 -5.45 -13.35
N ARG A 272 14.31 -4.52 -13.80
CA ARG A 272 14.36 -4.06 -15.19
C ARG A 272 14.91 -5.11 -16.14
N ARG A 273 15.65 -6.09 -15.64
CA ARG A 273 16.12 -7.25 -16.40
C ARG A 273 15.11 -8.41 -16.41
N GLY A 274 13.94 -8.22 -15.81
CA GLY A 274 12.81 -9.18 -15.85
C GLY A 274 12.56 -9.91 -14.53
N ASP A 275 13.35 -9.64 -13.48
CA ASP A 275 13.08 -10.17 -12.14
C ASP A 275 11.86 -9.48 -11.50
N VAL A 276 11.31 -10.04 -10.42
CA VAL A 276 10.17 -9.43 -9.71
C VAL A 276 10.59 -8.95 -8.33
N GLY A 277 10.35 -7.67 -8.04
CA GLY A 277 10.89 -6.99 -6.87
C GLY A 277 9.89 -6.76 -5.73
N LEU A 278 10.39 -6.87 -4.50
CA LEU A 278 9.74 -6.40 -3.27
C LEU A 278 10.70 -5.47 -2.51
N VAL A 279 10.23 -4.27 -2.18
CA VAL A 279 10.95 -3.33 -1.33
C VAL A 279 10.29 -3.27 0.04
N ILE A 280 11.07 -3.46 1.10
CA ILE A 280 10.69 -3.24 2.49
C ILE A 280 11.52 -2.06 2.99
N SER A 281 10.90 -0.93 3.33
CA SER A 281 11.66 0.29 3.63
C SER A 281 10.91 1.28 4.51
N ARG A 282 11.64 2.12 5.24
CA ARG A 282 11.11 3.27 5.96
C ARG A 282 10.83 4.46 5.04
N LEU A 283 11.44 4.49 3.85
CA LEU A 283 11.26 5.57 2.89
C LEU A 283 9.82 5.59 2.39
N LEU A 284 9.35 6.80 2.06
CA LEU A 284 8.01 6.97 1.48
C LEU A 284 7.95 6.25 0.13
N PRO A 285 6.91 5.45 -0.14
CA PRO A 285 6.77 4.76 -1.42
C PRO A 285 6.90 5.69 -2.63
N ALA A 286 6.33 6.90 -2.56
CA ALA A 286 6.46 7.88 -3.65
C ALA A 286 7.92 8.22 -3.97
N ALA A 287 8.75 8.44 -2.93
CA ALA A 287 10.18 8.71 -3.10
C ALA A 287 10.91 7.50 -3.68
N ILE A 288 10.61 6.28 -3.23
CA ILE A 288 11.21 5.05 -3.79
C ILE A 288 10.88 4.91 -5.28
N ARG A 289 9.61 5.10 -5.64
CA ARG A 289 9.14 4.99 -7.03
C ARG A 289 9.82 6.02 -7.93
N GLU A 290 9.96 7.25 -7.43
CA GLU A 290 10.52 8.38 -8.17
C GLU A 290 12.05 8.30 -8.28
N ASP A 291 12.73 8.02 -7.18
CA ASP A 291 14.20 8.08 -7.11
C ASP A 291 14.86 6.83 -7.69
N PHE A 292 14.19 5.67 -7.67
CA PHE A 292 14.73 4.40 -8.15
C PHE A 292 13.99 3.83 -9.37
N ASP A 293 13.02 4.58 -9.90
CA ASP A 293 12.31 4.25 -11.15
C ASP A 293 11.58 2.89 -11.07
N LEU A 294 10.86 2.70 -9.96
CA LEU A 294 10.14 1.49 -9.57
C LEU A 294 8.60 1.70 -9.56
N PRO A 295 7.96 2.07 -10.68
CA PRO A 295 6.56 2.50 -10.68
C PRO A 295 5.56 1.40 -10.31
N SER A 296 5.89 0.13 -10.55
CA SER A 296 4.99 -1.01 -10.37
C SER A 296 5.37 -1.90 -9.19
N THR A 297 6.66 -1.92 -8.84
CA THR A 297 7.25 -2.76 -7.80
C THR A 297 6.47 -2.69 -6.49
N THR A 298 6.34 -3.83 -5.83
CA THR A 298 5.62 -3.98 -4.57
C THR A 298 6.44 -3.38 -3.43
N ILE A 299 5.81 -2.54 -2.60
CA ILE A 299 6.48 -1.83 -1.51
C ILE A 299 5.73 -2.07 -0.20
N LEU A 300 6.45 -2.53 0.82
CA LEU A 300 6.04 -2.58 2.22
C LEU A 300 6.76 -1.49 3.01
N SER A 301 6.00 -0.61 3.65
CA SER A 301 6.56 0.47 4.46
C SER A 301 6.81 0.02 5.89
N LEU A 302 8.00 0.27 6.43
CA LEU A 302 8.31 0.12 7.85
C LEU A 302 7.93 1.38 8.60
N SER A 303 6.89 1.32 9.42
CA SER A 303 6.46 2.48 10.20
C SER A 303 5.63 2.06 11.41
N SER A 304 5.75 2.81 12.50
CA SER A 304 4.83 2.73 13.63
C SER A 304 3.44 3.32 13.29
N ALA A 305 3.32 4.07 12.19
CA ALA A 305 2.04 4.47 11.64
C ALA A 305 1.27 3.24 11.14
N ILE A 306 -0.05 3.27 11.24
CA ILE A 306 -0.89 2.21 10.69
C ILE A 306 -1.34 2.63 9.30
N GLY A 307 -1.13 1.77 8.32
CA GLY A 307 -1.56 1.95 6.94
C GLY A 307 -1.56 0.63 6.19
N GLN A 308 -2.11 0.63 4.98
CA GLN A 308 -2.03 -0.53 4.11
C GLN A 308 -0.57 -0.71 3.65
N ASN A 309 -0.11 -1.95 3.56
CA ASN A 309 1.29 -2.29 3.26
C ASN A 309 2.28 -1.73 4.29
N VAL A 310 1.81 -1.34 5.48
CA VAL A 310 2.68 -0.86 6.55
C VAL A 310 2.93 -1.96 7.57
N VAL A 311 4.20 -2.30 7.77
CA VAL A 311 4.66 -3.26 8.75
C VAL A 311 5.15 -2.50 9.98
N PRO A 312 4.56 -2.74 11.17
CA PRO A 312 4.98 -2.09 12.40
C PRO A 312 6.37 -2.58 12.83
N PRO A 313 7.26 -1.69 13.30
CA PRO A 313 8.62 -2.07 13.68
C PRO A 313 8.68 -2.97 14.92
N THR A 314 7.61 -3.03 15.70
CA THR A 314 7.51 -3.86 16.92
C THR A 314 7.24 -5.35 16.64
N HIS A 315 6.88 -5.71 15.41
CA HIS A 315 6.55 -7.08 15.02
C HIS A 315 7.17 -7.46 13.66
N PRO A 316 8.51 -7.54 13.58
CA PRO A 316 9.22 -7.88 12.36
C PRO A 316 8.89 -9.28 11.83
N GLU A 317 8.37 -10.19 12.68
CA GLU A 317 7.92 -11.54 12.26
C GLU A 317 6.76 -11.47 11.25
N MET A 318 6.08 -10.33 11.17
CA MET A 318 5.10 -10.10 10.12
C MET A 318 5.72 -10.23 8.72
N LEU A 319 6.99 -9.83 8.55
CA LEU A 319 7.72 -10.01 7.30
C LEU A 319 7.90 -11.49 6.97
N GLU A 320 8.10 -12.35 7.97
CA GLU A 320 8.22 -13.81 7.79
C GLU A 320 6.93 -14.44 7.25
N ARG A 321 5.80 -13.73 7.32
CA ARG A 321 4.54 -14.15 6.68
C ARG A 321 4.33 -13.54 5.31
N LEU A 322 4.67 -12.26 5.14
CA LEU A 322 4.42 -11.52 3.90
C LEU A 322 5.44 -11.86 2.79
N VAL A 323 6.70 -12.10 3.15
CA VAL A 323 7.75 -12.40 2.16
C VAL A 323 7.52 -13.76 1.49
N PRO A 324 7.16 -14.86 2.19
CA PRO A 324 6.76 -16.10 1.51
C PRO A 324 5.62 -15.91 0.51
N GLU A 325 4.59 -15.15 0.87
CA GLU A 325 3.42 -14.87 0.00
C GLU A 325 3.84 -14.14 -1.28
N PHE A 326 4.84 -13.24 -1.21
CA PHE A 326 5.41 -12.60 -2.38
C PHE A 326 6.29 -13.55 -3.22
N VAL A 327 7.10 -14.37 -2.56
CA VAL A 327 8.09 -15.25 -3.19
C VAL A 327 7.42 -16.44 -3.90
N GLU A 328 6.23 -16.86 -3.44
CA GLU A 328 5.51 -18.00 -3.97
C GLU A 328 5.22 -17.87 -5.48
N GLY A 329 5.60 -18.91 -6.24
CA GLY A 329 5.39 -18.97 -7.69
C GLY A 329 6.31 -18.08 -8.54
N GLN A 330 7.26 -17.35 -7.92
CA GLN A 330 8.20 -16.50 -8.65
C GLN A 330 9.49 -17.26 -9.00
N LYS A 331 9.98 -17.12 -10.24
CA LYS A 331 11.23 -17.77 -10.67
C LYS A 331 12.48 -17.10 -10.12
N GLN A 332 12.49 -15.77 -10.05
CA GLN A 332 13.63 -14.96 -9.62
C GLN A 332 13.14 -13.75 -8.80
N PRO A 333 12.62 -14.00 -7.57
CA PRO A 333 12.19 -12.91 -6.70
C PRO A 333 13.41 -12.17 -6.14
N VAL A 334 13.34 -10.84 -6.11
CA VAL A 334 14.38 -9.98 -5.53
C VAL A 334 13.75 -9.16 -4.41
N VAL A 335 14.23 -9.33 -3.18
CA VAL A 335 13.69 -8.66 -2.00
C VAL A 335 14.76 -7.74 -1.43
N ALA A 336 14.48 -6.45 -1.33
CA ALA A 336 15.34 -5.48 -0.64
C ALA A 336 14.71 -5.04 0.68
N LEU A 337 15.46 -5.08 1.77
CA LEU A 337 15.06 -4.59 3.08
C LEU A 337 16.01 -3.49 3.54
N GLU A 338 15.47 -2.31 3.78
CA GLU A 338 16.13 -1.20 4.45
C GLU A 338 15.45 -0.91 5.80
N GLY A 339 16.23 -0.42 6.77
CA GLY A 339 15.73 0.02 8.07
C GLY A 339 15.96 -1.00 9.18
N VAL A 340 17.06 -1.76 9.12
CA VAL A 340 17.44 -2.75 10.14
C VAL A 340 17.64 -2.10 11.51
N GLU A 341 18.31 -0.96 11.54
CA GLU A 341 18.60 -0.10 12.70
C GLU A 341 17.29 0.38 13.33
N TYR A 342 16.33 0.75 12.48
CA TYR A 342 15.01 1.16 12.94
C TYR A 342 14.27 0.00 13.59
N LEU A 343 14.25 -1.18 12.97
CA LEU A 343 13.64 -2.37 13.58
C LEU A 343 14.35 -2.72 14.90
N ALA A 344 15.69 -2.64 14.92
CA ALA A 344 16.51 -2.96 16.07
C ALA A 344 16.24 -1.99 17.24
N THR A 345 15.98 -0.72 16.95
CA THR A 345 15.59 0.28 17.96
C THR A 345 14.29 -0.11 18.69
N TYR A 346 13.35 -0.79 18.02
CA TYR A 346 12.05 -1.17 18.62
C TYR A 346 12.02 -2.58 19.21
N THR A 347 12.80 -3.52 18.66
CA THR A 347 12.69 -4.95 19.00
C THR A 347 13.98 -5.59 19.50
N GLY A 348 15.09 -4.85 19.44
CA GLY A 348 16.42 -5.34 19.74
C GLY A 348 17.05 -6.07 18.55
N PHE A 349 18.35 -5.83 18.34
CA PHE A 349 19.09 -6.40 17.22
C PHE A 349 19.04 -7.94 17.13
N PRO A 350 19.17 -8.74 18.21
CA PRO A 350 19.16 -10.20 18.10
C PRO A 350 17.90 -10.77 17.43
N ARG A 351 16.74 -10.16 17.70
CA ARG A 351 15.45 -10.58 17.14
C ARG A 351 15.31 -10.15 15.67
N VAL A 352 15.84 -8.98 15.33
CA VAL A 352 15.91 -8.52 13.95
C VAL A 352 16.85 -9.40 13.13
N LEU A 353 18.03 -9.75 13.65
CA LEU A 353 18.96 -10.66 13.01
C LEU A 353 18.33 -12.04 12.75
N GLN A 354 17.60 -12.59 13.73
CA GLN A 354 16.84 -13.82 13.53
C GLN A 354 15.83 -13.68 12.39
N THR A 355 15.07 -12.58 12.37
CA THR A 355 14.13 -12.29 11.27
C THR A 355 14.85 -12.21 9.92
N LEU A 356 15.96 -11.48 9.83
CA LEU A 356 16.75 -11.33 8.62
C LEU A 356 17.27 -12.69 8.11
N ASN A 357 17.75 -13.56 9.01
CA ASN A 357 18.20 -14.90 8.68
C ASN A 357 17.02 -15.78 8.19
N THR A 358 15.85 -15.70 8.82
CA THR A 358 14.63 -16.38 8.34
C THR A 358 14.25 -15.92 6.94
N LEU A 359 14.21 -14.61 6.70
CA LEU A 359 13.89 -14.01 5.40
C LEU A 359 14.91 -14.40 4.33
N ARG A 360 16.20 -14.34 4.66
CA ARG A 360 17.30 -14.82 3.82
C ARG A 360 17.03 -16.24 3.36
N ASP A 361 16.78 -17.15 4.29
CA ASP A 361 16.58 -18.56 3.99
C ASP A 361 15.31 -18.78 3.14
N ILE A 362 14.23 -18.04 3.37
CA ILE A 362 13.00 -18.08 2.53
C ILE A 362 13.32 -17.66 1.09
N VAL A 363 13.93 -16.50 0.90
CA VAL A 363 14.17 -15.90 -0.43
C VAL A 363 15.19 -16.72 -1.21
N THR A 364 16.29 -17.12 -0.58
CA THR A 364 17.37 -17.90 -1.23
C THR A 364 16.93 -19.32 -1.60
N ARG A 365 16.11 -19.99 -0.78
CA ARG A 365 15.53 -21.31 -1.13
C ARG A 365 14.63 -21.27 -2.36
N ALA A 366 13.98 -20.14 -2.61
CA ALA A 366 13.20 -19.93 -3.83
C ALA A 366 14.06 -19.55 -5.05
N GLY A 367 15.39 -19.61 -4.94
CA GLY A 367 16.32 -19.17 -6.00
C GLY A 367 16.40 -17.65 -6.15
N GLY A 368 15.76 -16.89 -5.26
CA GLY A 368 15.74 -15.43 -5.27
C GLY A 368 17.00 -14.78 -4.71
N VAL A 369 17.00 -13.44 -4.73
CA VAL A 369 18.08 -12.60 -4.19
C VAL A 369 17.52 -11.78 -3.03
N PHE A 370 18.19 -11.83 -1.88
CA PHE A 370 17.85 -10.98 -0.74
C PHE A 370 18.92 -9.88 -0.56
N ILE A 371 18.51 -8.64 -0.41
CA ILE A 371 19.42 -7.50 -0.26
C ILE A 371 19.03 -6.76 1.01
N VAL A 372 19.99 -6.55 1.91
CA VAL A 372 19.78 -5.83 3.16
C VAL A 372 20.62 -4.56 3.13
N SER A 373 20.00 -3.41 3.36
CA SER A 373 20.66 -2.11 3.48
C SER A 373 20.74 -1.73 4.95
N VAL A 374 21.95 -1.41 5.42
CA VAL A 374 22.23 -1.11 6.82
C VAL A 374 23.12 0.12 6.96
N ASP A 375 22.74 1.06 7.83
CA ASP A 375 23.63 2.15 8.26
C ASP A 375 24.66 1.60 9.27
N GLY A 376 25.87 1.33 8.78
CA GLY A 376 27.00 0.91 9.62
C GLY A 376 27.41 1.92 10.70
N GLY A 377 26.95 3.17 10.65
CA GLY A 377 27.14 4.12 11.75
C GLY A 377 26.17 3.93 12.93
N ALA A 378 25.10 3.17 12.74
CA ALA A 378 23.99 3.05 13.68
C ALA A 378 23.95 1.72 14.46
N LEU A 379 24.82 0.77 14.11
CA LEU A 379 24.98 -0.52 14.81
C LEU A 379 26.34 -0.57 15.53
N ASP A 380 26.44 -1.38 16.59
CA ASP A 380 27.73 -1.63 17.23
C ASP A 380 28.63 -2.55 16.38
N GLU A 381 29.94 -2.57 16.65
CA GLU A 381 30.90 -3.36 15.86
C GLU A 381 30.61 -4.86 15.85
N LYS A 382 30.01 -5.37 16.93
CA LYS A 382 29.69 -6.80 17.08
C LYS A 382 28.50 -7.19 16.21
N ASP A 383 27.47 -6.36 16.19
CA ASP A 383 26.26 -6.53 15.37
C ASP A 383 26.60 -6.42 13.89
N GLN A 384 27.48 -5.47 13.52
CA GLN A 384 28.02 -5.35 12.16
C GLN A 384 28.78 -6.60 11.72
N ALA A 385 29.74 -7.06 12.53
CA ALA A 385 30.51 -8.26 12.23
C ALA A 385 29.62 -9.51 12.09
N THR A 386 28.50 -9.55 12.82
CA THR A 386 27.53 -10.65 12.70
C THR A 386 26.79 -10.60 11.37
N LEU A 387 26.39 -9.42 10.89
CA LEU A 387 25.78 -9.25 9.57
C LEU A 387 26.77 -9.56 8.44
N GLU A 388 27.99 -9.06 8.52
CA GLU A 388 29.03 -9.30 7.50
C GLU A 388 29.42 -10.78 7.37
N ARG A 389 29.26 -11.55 8.46
CA ARG A 389 29.44 -13.01 8.43
C ARG A 389 28.27 -13.74 7.77
N ASP A 390 27.04 -13.28 8.01
CA ASP A 390 25.82 -13.97 7.59
C ASP A 390 25.35 -13.57 6.17
N PHE A 391 25.90 -12.49 5.59
CA PHE A 391 25.54 -11.92 4.28
C PHE A 391 26.78 -11.57 3.43
N GLU A 392 26.68 -11.66 2.10
CA GLU A 392 27.76 -11.25 1.20
C GLU A 392 27.78 -9.73 1.03
N VAL A 393 28.94 -9.07 1.16
CA VAL A 393 29.00 -7.61 0.94
C VAL A 393 28.62 -7.28 -0.51
N LEU A 394 27.61 -6.43 -0.68
CA LEU A 394 27.17 -5.95 -1.99
C LEU A 394 28.26 -5.06 -2.58
N ARG A 395 28.84 -5.51 -3.69
CA ARG A 395 29.84 -4.76 -4.45
C ARG A 395 29.28 -4.36 -5.79
N VAL A 396 29.65 -3.17 -6.25
CA VAL A 396 29.49 -2.79 -7.65
C VAL A 396 30.57 -3.53 -8.44
N ALA A 397 30.22 -4.18 -9.54
CA ALA A 397 31.20 -4.79 -10.42
C ALA A 397 32.17 -3.70 -10.87
N ALA A 398 33.47 -3.92 -10.68
CA ALA A 398 34.47 -3.03 -11.22
C ALA A 398 34.24 -2.94 -12.72
N THR A 399 34.07 -1.73 -13.24
CA THR A 399 33.98 -1.47 -14.66
C THR A 399 35.37 -1.71 -15.27
N GLU A 400 35.65 -2.97 -15.57
CA GLU A 400 36.97 -3.38 -16.06
C GLU A 400 37.29 -2.63 -17.36
N GLY A 401 38.40 -1.87 -17.32
CA GLY A 401 38.97 -1.22 -18.48
C GLY A 401 38.59 0.24 -18.68
N PHE A 402 37.73 0.87 -17.86
CA PHE A 402 37.48 2.31 -17.95
C PHE A 402 37.13 2.98 -16.62
N THR A 403 37.22 4.30 -16.61
CA THR A 403 36.84 5.15 -15.48
C THR A 403 36.10 6.37 -16.01
N VAL A 404 34.89 6.61 -15.50
CA VAL A 404 34.18 7.87 -15.77
C VAL A 404 34.81 8.98 -14.92
N GLU A 405 35.33 10.00 -15.60
CA GLU A 405 35.96 11.16 -14.99
C GLU A 405 34.95 12.28 -14.76
N ASP A 406 34.19 12.62 -15.80
CA ASP A 406 33.27 13.77 -15.81
C ASP A 406 31.97 13.41 -16.55
N VAL A 407 30.84 13.89 -16.05
CA VAL A 407 29.51 13.73 -16.66
C VAL A 407 28.85 15.09 -16.75
N PHE A 408 28.52 15.53 -17.96
CA PHE A 408 27.87 16.79 -18.26
C PHE A 408 26.44 16.54 -18.74
N VAL A 409 25.49 17.22 -18.11
CA VAL A 409 24.09 17.24 -18.54
C VAL A 409 23.80 18.62 -19.07
N ILE A 410 23.53 18.70 -20.37
CA ILE A 410 23.40 19.95 -21.11
C ILE A 410 21.96 20.03 -21.63
N HIS A 411 21.32 21.18 -21.51
CA HIS A 411 19.99 21.39 -22.09
C HIS A 411 20.09 21.42 -23.62
N SER A 412 18.98 21.11 -24.32
CA SER A 412 18.90 21.19 -25.78
C SER A 412 19.34 22.55 -26.38
N SER A 413 19.26 23.64 -25.59
CA SER A 413 19.77 24.98 -25.96
C SER A 413 21.29 25.12 -25.91
N GLY A 414 22.02 24.17 -25.32
CA GLY A 414 23.47 24.18 -25.17
C GLY A 414 24.00 24.71 -23.83
N LEU A 415 23.12 25.06 -22.89
CA LEU A 415 23.50 25.50 -21.54
C LEU A 415 23.67 24.32 -20.58
N LEU A 416 24.59 24.42 -19.62
CA LEU A 416 24.82 23.39 -18.61
C LEU A 416 23.65 23.33 -17.62
N LEU A 417 23.08 22.15 -17.43
CA LEU A 417 22.10 21.89 -16.37
C LEU A 417 22.81 21.45 -15.10
N THR A 418 23.75 20.50 -15.23
CA THR A 418 24.59 20.06 -14.12
C THR A 418 25.82 19.32 -14.60
N HIS A 419 26.78 19.18 -13.70
CA HIS A 419 27.99 18.39 -13.90
C HIS A 419 28.30 17.57 -12.64
N ALA A 420 28.81 16.36 -12.85
CA ALA A 420 29.39 15.55 -11.79
C ALA A 420 30.75 15.03 -12.25
N GLY A 421 31.80 15.33 -11.48
CA GLY A 421 33.16 14.87 -11.72
C GLY A 421 33.68 14.05 -10.54
N ARG A 422 34.64 13.16 -10.81
CA ARG A 422 35.25 12.28 -9.79
C ARG A 422 36.18 13.05 -8.83
N SER A 423 36.77 14.17 -9.27
CA SER A 423 37.55 15.08 -8.42
C SER A 423 36.68 16.22 -7.87
N ALA A 424 36.56 16.31 -6.56
CA ALA A 424 35.83 17.40 -5.88
C ALA A 424 36.58 18.74 -5.87
N GLN A 425 37.88 18.74 -6.18
CA GLN A 425 38.71 19.95 -6.25
C GLN A 425 39.12 20.22 -7.71
N PRO A 426 38.79 21.41 -8.26
CA PRO A 426 39.36 21.87 -9.51
C PRO A 426 40.89 21.95 -9.38
N ARG A 427 41.62 21.46 -10.38
CA ARG A 427 43.07 21.71 -10.43
C ARG A 427 43.29 23.23 -10.51
N PRO A 428 44.35 23.79 -9.87
CA PRO A 428 44.66 25.21 -9.98
C PRO A 428 44.78 25.62 -11.46
N GLY A 429 43.97 26.59 -11.90
CA GLY A 429 43.94 27.04 -13.30
C GLY A 429 43.11 26.18 -14.26
N ALA A 430 42.40 25.16 -13.78
CA ALA A 430 41.43 24.44 -14.61
C ALA A 430 40.24 25.36 -14.97
N PRO A 431 39.74 25.32 -16.22
CA PRO A 431 38.55 26.06 -16.61
C PRO A 431 37.34 25.68 -15.75
N ASP A 432 36.47 26.64 -15.48
CA ASP A 432 35.21 26.41 -14.78
C ASP A 432 34.30 25.45 -15.59
N GLN A 433 33.40 24.76 -14.89
CA GLN A 433 32.50 23.74 -15.44
C GLN A 433 31.57 24.33 -16.50
N ASP A 434 31.08 25.55 -16.29
CA ASP A 434 30.26 26.28 -17.27
C ASP A 434 31.05 26.61 -18.54
N VAL A 435 32.34 26.92 -18.39
CA VAL A 435 33.23 27.21 -19.52
C VAL A 435 33.52 25.92 -20.30
N MET A 436 33.76 24.80 -19.61
CA MET A 436 33.91 23.49 -20.25
C MET A 436 32.66 23.06 -21.00
N ALA A 437 31.48 23.26 -20.41
CA ALA A 437 30.21 22.97 -21.05
C ALA A 437 29.98 23.87 -22.29
N GLY A 438 30.29 25.17 -22.18
CA GLY A 438 30.23 26.10 -23.32
C GLY A 438 31.14 25.70 -24.46
N MET A 439 32.38 25.27 -24.16
CA MET A 439 33.31 24.75 -25.17
C MET A 439 32.80 23.45 -25.80
N LEU A 440 32.27 22.52 -25.00
CA LEU A 440 31.71 21.27 -25.51
C LEU A 440 30.51 21.54 -26.44
N THR A 441 29.62 22.45 -26.05
CA THR A 441 28.52 22.93 -26.89
C THR A 441 29.03 23.56 -28.19
N ALA A 442 30.09 24.37 -28.13
CA ALA A 442 30.69 24.97 -29.33
C ALA A 442 31.26 23.91 -30.28
N ILE A 443 31.96 22.89 -29.75
CA ILE A 443 32.48 21.75 -30.54
C ILE A 443 31.33 20.99 -31.21
N MET A 444 30.28 20.65 -30.44
CA MET A 444 29.10 19.95 -30.96
C MET A 444 28.40 20.77 -32.05
N ASN A 445 28.23 22.08 -31.85
CA ASN A 445 27.58 22.95 -32.82
C ASN A 445 28.42 23.14 -34.08
N PHE A 446 29.74 23.31 -33.94
CA PHE A 446 30.67 23.34 -35.06
C PHE A 446 30.59 22.04 -35.86
N ALA A 447 30.63 20.88 -35.21
CA ALA A 447 30.57 19.59 -35.89
C ALA A 447 29.25 19.45 -36.68
N ARG A 448 28.13 19.86 -36.09
CA ARG A 448 26.82 19.86 -36.75
C ARG A 448 26.75 20.76 -37.98
N VAL A 449 27.33 21.97 -37.92
CA VAL A 449 27.30 22.93 -39.04
C VAL A 449 28.27 22.52 -40.15
N SER A 450 29.47 22.09 -39.78
CA SER A 450 30.56 21.82 -40.73
C SER A 450 30.45 20.47 -41.44
N PHE A 451 29.84 19.46 -40.80
CA PHE A 451 29.75 18.09 -41.31
C PHE A 451 28.31 17.64 -41.61
N ALA A 452 27.40 18.60 -41.83
CA ALA A 452 25.95 18.41 -41.99
C ALA A 452 25.51 17.48 -43.15
N GLU A 453 26.41 17.14 -44.08
CA GLU A 453 26.11 16.27 -45.23
C GLU A 453 26.07 14.78 -44.87
N ALA A 454 26.58 14.38 -43.70
CA ALA A 454 26.41 13.02 -43.18
C ALA A 454 25.26 13.02 -42.16
N SER A 455 24.31 12.11 -42.33
CA SER A 455 23.11 11.90 -41.49
C SER A 455 23.38 11.48 -40.03
N HIS A 456 24.53 11.85 -39.46
CA HIS A 456 24.99 11.44 -38.15
C HIS A 456 25.53 12.64 -37.36
N GLU A 457 24.85 12.97 -36.26
CA GLU A 457 25.35 13.92 -35.26
C GLU A 457 26.64 13.39 -34.59
N LEU A 458 27.42 14.30 -33.99
CA LEU A 458 28.64 13.95 -33.25
C LEU A 458 28.30 13.03 -32.06
N LYS A 459 28.63 11.74 -32.18
CA LYS A 459 28.42 10.74 -31.11
C LYS A 459 29.51 10.76 -30.03
N GLY A 460 30.67 11.34 -30.31
CA GLY A 460 31.79 11.36 -29.40
C GLY A 460 33.10 11.76 -30.09
N PHE A 461 34.14 11.96 -29.29
CA PHE A 461 35.48 12.31 -29.76
C PHE A 461 36.54 11.96 -28.71
N ASP A 462 37.80 11.83 -29.15
CA ASP A 462 38.94 11.51 -28.31
C ASP A 462 39.76 12.78 -27.98
N LEU A 463 40.20 12.90 -26.73
CA LEU A 463 41.04 13.97 -26.18
C LEU A 463 42.24 13.35 -25.44
N GLY A 464 43.29 12.98 -26.18
CA GLY A 464 44.47 12.33 -25.59
C GLY A 464 44.10 10.95 -25.01
N ASP A 465 44.22 10.80 -23.70
CA ASP A 465 43.84 9.59 -22.94
C ASP A 465 42.36 9.57 -22.53
N LYS A 466 41.67 10.71 -22.63
CA LYS A 466 40.23 10.84 -22.36
C LYS A 466 39.43 10.61 -23.63
N LYS A 467 38.27 9.98 -23.48
CA LYS A 467 37.26 9.81 -24.53
C LYS A 467 35.96 10.46 -24.06
N VAL A 468 35.27 11.13 -24.98
CA VAL A 468 33.98 11.76 -24.73
C VAL A 468 32.94 11.03 -25.55
N LEU A 469 31.93 10.46 -24.90
CA LEU A 469 30.74 9.94 -25.56
C LEU A 469 29.58 10.92 -25.35
N ILE A 470 28.75 11.07 -26.36
CA ILE A 470 27.64 12.03 -26.39
C ILE A 470 26.39 11.28 -26.84
N GLU A 471 25.34 11.35 -26.03
CA GLU A 471 24.00 10.89 -26.38
C GLU A 471 23.04 12.08 -26.28
N ARG A 472 22.13 12.19 -27.25
CA ARG A 472 21.16 13.29 -27.34
C ARG A 472 19.75 12.73 -27.19
N GLY A 473 18.98 13.35 -26.29
CA GLY A 473 17.52 13.25 -26.25
C GLY A 473 16.84 14.51 -26.78
N ASP A 474 15.53 14.58 -26.61
CA ASP A 474 14.69 15.70 -27.07
C ASP A 474 14.96 17.01 -26.32
N LYS A 475 15.29 16.92 -25.02
CA LYS A 475 15.47 18.06 -24.10
C LYS A 475 16.85 18.10 -23.48
N VAL A 476 17.53 16.97 -23.40
CA VAL A 476 18.81 16.83 -22.71
C VAL A 476 19.86 16.18 -23.61
N ILE A 477 21.07 16.72 -23.57
CA ILE A 477 22.29 16.14 -24.13
C ILE A 477 23.13 15.67 -22.94
N LEU A 478 23.55 14.40 -22.96
CA LEU A 478 24.44 13.84 -21.96
C LEU A 478 25.81 13.61 -22.59
N ALA A 479 26.85 14.15 -21.98
CA ALA A 479 28.22 13.88 -22.36
C ALA A 479 28.98 13.23 -21.21
N VAL A 480 29.57 12.07 -21.47
CA VAL A 480 30.33 11.29 -20.49
C VAL A 480 31.79 11.25 -20.93
N VAL A 481 32.67 11.74 -20.07
CA VAL A 481 34.11 11.70 -20.24
C VAL A 481 34.66 10.52 -19.46
N PHE A 482 35.39 9.64 -20.12
CA PHE A 482 36.00 8.48 -19.49
C PHE A 482 37.43 8.25 -19.98
N VAL A 483 38.25 7.62 -19.13
CA VAL A 483 39.59 7.15 -19.45
C VAL A 483 39.55 5.64 -19.61
N GLY A 484 40.22 5.10 -20.64
CA GLY A 484 40.30 3.67 -20.91
C GLY A 484 39.45 3.19 -22.09
N ARG A 485 39.15 1.89 -22.14
CA ARG A 485 38.42 1.23 -23.22
C ARG A 485 36.94 1.59 -23.13
N GLN A 486 36.34 2.05 -24.23
CA GLN A 486 34.92 2.34 -24.25
C GLN A 486 34.10 1.09 -23.83
N PRO A 487 33.20 1.23 -22.85
CA PRO A 487 32.37 0.13 -22.38
C PRO A 487 31.27 -0.13 -23.40
N GLY A 488 30.94 -1.40 -23.65
CA GLY A 488 29.77 -1.73 -24.48
C GLY A 488 28.45 -1.23 -23.88
N SER A 489 28.38 -1.03 -22.57
CA SER A 489 27.16 -0.71 -21.81
C SER A 489 26.93 0.77 -21.52
N ILE A 490 27.92 1.64 -21.75
CA ILE A 490 27.82 3.06 -21.36
C ILE A 490 26.77 3.80 -22.19
N GLY A 491 26.58 3.42 -23.46
CA GLY A 491 25.54 4.00 -24.31
C GLY A 491 24.14 3.72 -23.76
N ASP A 492 23.88 2.48 -23.34
CA ASP A 492 22.61 2.08 -22.72
C ASP A 492 22.37 2.85 -21.41
N GLU A 493 23.43 3.05 -20.60
CA GLU A 493 23.37 3.89 -19.38
C GLU A 493 22.98 5.32 -19.68
N MET A 494 23.61 5.89 -20.69
CA MET A 494 23.37 7.27 -21.11
C MET A 494 21.94 7.45 -21.62
N GLN A 495 21.43 6.51 -22.42
CA GLN A 495 20.04 6.55 -22.89
C GLN A 495 19.02 6.34 -21.78
N ALA A 496 19.29 5.42 -20.84
CA ALA A 496 18.44 5.22 -19.67
C ALA A 496 18.40 6.47 -18.78
N PHE A 497 19.53 7.15 -18.61
CA PHE A 497 19.62 8.44 -17.93
C PHE A 497 18.77 9.50 -18.63
N ILE A 498 18.96 9.71 -19.94
CA ILE A 498 18.24 10.70 -20.73
C ILE A 498 16.74 10.45 -20.63
N SER A 499 16.31 9.21 -20.88
CA SER A 499 14.91 8.81 -20.79
C SER A 499 14.31 9.13 -19.41
N ARG A 500 15.05 8.88 -18.33
CA ARG A 500 14.60 9.20 -16.96
C ARG A 500 14.55 10.70 -16.72
N ALA A 501 15.56 11.44 -17.17
CA ALA A 501 15.64 12.88 -17.02
C ALA A 501 14.49 13.58 -17.75
N GLU A 502 14.17 13.16 -18.98
CA GLU A 502 13.11 13.75 -19.79
C GLU A 502 11.71 13.38 -19.27
N ARG A 503 11.51 12.14 -18.81
CA ARG A 503 10.25 11.77 -18.14
C ARG A 503 10.00 12.62 -16.89
N LYS A 504 11.04 12.88 -16.10
CA LYS A 504 10.92 13.57 -14.80
C LYS A 504 10.89 15.09 -14.93
N PHE A 505 11.72 15.65 -15.80
CA PHE A 505 11.95 17.08 -15.92
C PHE A 505 11.54 17.68 -17.26
N GLY A 506 11.09 16.90 -18.25
CA GLY A 506 10.81 17.37 -19.60
C GLY A 506 9.87 18.58 -19.66
N LEU A 507 8.80 18.59 -18.85
CA LEU A 507 7.88 19.73 -18.76
C LEU A 507 8.53 21.00 -18.20
N VAL A 508 9.47 20.85 -17.27
CA VAL A 508 10.25 21.97 -16.71
C VAL A 508 11.28 22.44 -17.73
N LEU A 509 11.97 21.50 -18.38
CA LEU A 509 12.98 21.75 -19.40
C LEU A 509 12.41 22.49 -20.62
N ASP A 510 11.16 22.24 -21.01
CA ASP A 510 10.46 22.95 -22.09
C ASP A 510 10.34 24.46 -21.87
N ARG A 511 10.24 24.89 -20.62
CA ARG A 511 10.05 26.30 -20.24
C ARG A 511 11.18 26.79 -19.35
N TRP A 512 12.33 26.12 -19.41
CA TRP A 512 13.41 26.33 -18.47
C TRP A 512 13.99 27.74 -18.62
N SER A 513 14.05 28.44 -17.49
CA SER A 513 14.48 29.85 -17.42
C SER A 513 16.00 30.04 -17.56
N GLY A 514 16.77 28.95 -17.55
CA GLY A 514 18.23 28.96 -17.38
C GLY A 514 18.68 28.81 -15.93
N SER A 515 17.76 28.76 -14.96
CA SER A 515 18.08 28.57 -13.54
C SER A 515 18.28 27.10 -13.18
N THR A 516 19.46 26.74 -12.67
CA THR A 516 19.77 25.37 -12.22
C THR A 516 18.95 24.94 -10.98
N ASP A 517 18.37 25.89 -10.26
CA ASP A 517 17.52 25.62 -9.08
C ASP A 517 16.20 24.94 -9.44
N GLU A 518 15.75 25.07 -10.69
CA GLU A 518 14.54 24.40 -11.20
C GLU A 518 14.76 22.90 -11.47
N VAL A 519 16.02 22.46 -11.51
CA VAL A 519 16.43 21.10 -11.89
C VAL A 519 17.36 20.44 -10.87
N VAL A 520 17.30 20.83 -9.59
CA VAL A 520 18.19 20.32 -8.52
C VAL A 520 18.26 18.78 -8.48
N GLY A 521 17.15 18.09 -8.76
CA GLY A 521 17.09 16.63 -8.78
C GLY A 521 17.93 15.96 -9.88
N ILE A 522 18.23 16.65 -10.98
CA ILE A 522 19.10 16.14 -12.06
C ILE A 522 20.53 15.93 -11.56
N ARG A 523 21.03 16.75 -10.63
CA ARG A 523 22.38 16.61 -10.07
C ARG A 523 22.58 15.27 -9.36
N ALA A 524 21.61 14.86 -8.54
CA ALA A 524 21.67 13.59 -7.83
C ALA A 524 21.68 12.41 -8.80
N MET A 525 20.90 12.49 -9.90
CA MET A 525 20.91 11.49 -10.97
C MET A 525 22.26 11.44 -11.69
N THR A 526 22.90 12.59 -11.91
CA THR A 526 24.15 12.70 -12.67
C THR A 526 25.31 12.05 -11.93
N ALA A 527 25.41 12.29 -10.62
CA ALA A 527 26.41 11.66 -9.76
C ALA A 527 26.35 10.12 -9.78
N ARG A 528 25.22 9.53 -10.16
CA ARG A 528 25.04 8.07 -10.23
C ARG A 528 25.82 7.40 -11.36
N LEU A 529 26.18 8.16 -12.40
CA LEU A 529 26.95 7.69 -13.55
C LEU A 529 28.46 7.64 -13.27
N LEU A 530 28.94 8.21 -12.16
CA LEU A 530 30.35 8.18 -11.75
C LEU A 530 30.79 6.86 -11.10
N ILE A 531 29.82 6.00 -10.73
CA ILE A 531 30.01 4.77 -9.96
C ILE A 531 30.24 3.57 -10.87
#